data_AF-A0A7Z9FZ51-F1
#
_entry.id   AF-A0A7Z9FZ51-F1
#
_cell.length_a   1.000
_cell.length_b   1.000
_cell.length_c   1.000
_cell.angle_alpha   90.00
_cell.angle_beta   90.00
_cell.angle_gamma   90.00
#
_symmetry.space_group_name_H-M   'P 1'
#
loop_
_entity.id
_entity.type
_entity.pdbx_description
1 polymer ?
#
loop_
_entity_poly.entity_id
_entity_poly.type
_entity_poly.pdbx_seq_one_letter_code
_entity_poly.pdbx_strand_id
1 'polypeptide(L)'
;MEINTVPYFDSEDAMGNKYTRIPRFKFPVNQDGITTLMQDVTMYSKESIYQQVKAWAKGAQPPKGSFGIDDKSLWKPVIKSNAISLKQGPKNLPLLELDKILRTTIFRTNESHSFGLEWIDENTGGLFPEYFKQEGEAMVPVSVDEVPEETKLVPQKFMTYESNHAYLPPHPQEQNDHWSVPGPCLGPFKAMLSDSSEVTYSWYRFVDQPAFQHLNWSQSEKKDLQKLVEEMHAKWTPEKEYIPPPESGRLVEIDPALILKPPKGLEIGYVPIVLKQMASKC
;
A
#
# COMPACT_ATOMS: atom_id res chain seq x y z
N MET A 1 10.51 0.31 9.16
CA MET A 1 10.54 -1.15 8.99
C MET A 1 10.38 -1.76 10.37
N GLU A 2 9.51 -2.76 10.51
CA GLU A 2 9.26 -3.44 11.78
C GLU A 2 9.52 -4.93 11.58
N ILE A 3 10.45 -5.52 12.35
CA ILE A 3 10.86 -6.93 12.23
C ILE A 3 10.50 -7.76 13.49
N ASN A 4 10.17 -7.12 14.61
CA ASN A 4 9.89 -7.79 15.87
C ASN A 4 8.69 -8.76 15.82
N THR A 5 7.77 -8.56 14.87
CA THR A 5 6.59 -9.43 14.67
C THR A 5 6.74 -10.43 13.52
N VAL A 6 7.88 -10.43 12.83
CA VAL A 6 8.15 -11.37 11.74
C VAL A 6 8.27 -12.79 12.32
N PRO A 7 7.54 -13.78 11.77
CA PRO A 7 7.71 -15.17 12.17
C PRO A 7 9.15 -15.62 12.00
N TYR A 8 9.67 -16.41 12.92
CA TYR A 8 11.04 -16.92 12.86
C TYR A 8 11.12 -18.34 13.42
N PHE A 9 12.14 -19.09 12.99
CA PHE A 9 12.56 -20.32 13.64
C PHE A 9 13.73 -20.02 14.56
N ASP A 10 13.81 -20.68 15.70
CA ASP A 10 14.99 -20.67 16.57
C ASP A 10 15.45 -22.09 16.90
N SER A 11 16.75 -22.23 17.14
CA SER A 11 17.40 -23.48 17.48
C SER A 11 18.73 -23.21 18.17
N GLU A 12 19.29 -24.21 18.84
CA GLU A 12 20.58 -24.13 19.52
C GLU A 12 21.55 -25.16 18.93
N ASP A 13 22.83 -24.81 18.88
CA ASP A 13 23.89 -25.76 18.55
C ASP A 13 24.27 -26.64 19.76
N ALA A 14 25.20 -27.57 19.57
CA ALA A 14 25.64 -28.48 20.63
C ALA A 14 26.31 -27.78 21.84
N MET A 15 26.73 -26.52 21.67
CA MET A 15 27.34 -25.69 22.72
C MET A 15 26.32 -24.78 23.42
N GLY A 16 25.04 -24.81 23.01
CA GLY A 16 23.99 -23.95 23.53
C GLY A 16 23.99 -22.54 22.94
N ASN A 17 24.71 -22.30 21.83
CA ASN A 17 24.60 -21.02 21.13
C ASN A 17 23.27 -20.99 20.37
N LYS A 18 22.51 -19.92 20.57
CA LYS A 18 21.21 -19.75 19.94
C LYS A 18 21.32 -19.09 18.57
N TYR A 19 20.60 -19.65 17.60
CA TYR A 19 20.46 -19.13 16.26
C TYR A 19 18.99 -18.92 15.92
N THR A 20 18.71 -17.94 15.07
CA THR A 20 17.37 -17.72 14.50
C THR A 20 17.44 -17.59 12.99
N ARG A 21 16.31 -17.92 12.34
CA ARG A 21 16.10 -17.70 10.91
C ARG A 21 14.77 -17.00 10.69
N ILE A 22 14.76 -15.96 9.85
CA ILE A 22 13.55 -15.26 9.39
C ILE A 22 13.27 -15.55 7.91
N PRO A 23 12.06 -15.26 7.39
CA PRO A 23 11.76 -15.30 5.97
C PRO A 23 12.70 -14.39 5.18
N ARG A 24 13.07 -14.82 3.98
CA ARG A 24 13.86 -14.00 3.05
C ARG A 24 13.11 -12.73 2.70
N PHE A 25 13.74 -11.59 2.97
CA PHE A 25 13.28 -10.30 2.47
C PHE A 25 14.21 -9.79 1.38
N LYS A 26 13.64 -9.53 0.21
CA LYS A 26 14.32 -8.91 -0.92
C LYS A 26 13.68 -7.57 -1.22
N PHE A 27 14.48 -6.52 -1.17
CA PHE A 27 14.07 -5.17 -1.49
C PHE A 27 14.44 -4.84 -2.94
N PRO A 28 13.65 -4.00 -3.63
CA PRO A 28 14.06 -3.44 -4.91
C PRO A 28 15.24 -2.49 -4.68
N VAL A 29 16.28 -2.65 -5.48
CA VAL A 29 17.49 -1.81 -5.42
C VAL A 29 17.74 -1.20 -6.79
N ASN A 30 18.00 0.11 -6.82
CA ASN A 30 18.35 0.81 -8.04
C ASN A 30 19.85 0.60 -8.40
N GLN A 31 20.32 1.27 -9.45
CA GLN A 31 21.71 1.16 -9.91
C GLN A 31 22.74 1.69 -8.90
N ASP A 32 22.31 2.54 -7.96
CA ASP A 32 23.16 3.17 -6.95
C ASP A 32 23.17 2.39 -5.62
N GLY A 33 22.61 1.17 -5.58
CA GLY A 33 22.53 0.41 -4.33
C GLY A 33 21.45 0.92 -3.36
N ILE A 34 20.45 1.67 -3.85
CA ILE A 34 19.41 2.29 -3.01
C ILE A 34 18.04 1.62 -3.20
N THR A 35 17.39 1.31 -2.08
CA THR A 35 15.95 1.05 -2.01
C THR A 35 15.22 2.33 -1.63
N THR A 36 14.49 2.93 -2.57
CA THR A 36 13.59 4.05 -2.29
C THR A 36 12.37 3.58 -1.51
N LEU A 37 12.16 4.14 -0.32
CA LEU A 37 10.99 3.84 0.52
C LEU A 37 9.94 4.96 0.49
N MET A 38 10.38 6.21 0.37
CA MET A 38 9.52 7.37 0.21
C MET A 38 10.15 8.31 -0.81
N GLN A 39 9.33 8.76 -1.76
CA GLN A 39 9.72 9.62 -2.87
C GLN A 39 8.89 10.91 -2.79
N ASP A 40 9.54 12.07 -3.00
CA ASP A 40 8.86 13.36 -3.15
C ASP A 40 7.89 13.73 -2.02
N VAL A 41 8.33 13.60 -0.76
CA VAL A 41 7.49 13.88 0.41
C VAL A 41 6.93 15.29 0.34
N THR A 42 5.61 15.39 0.18
CA THR A 42 4.88 16.65 0.00
C THR A 42 3.66 16.67 0.90
N MET A 43 3.51 17.72 1.70
CA MET A 43 2.35 17.94 2.56
C MET A 43 1.45 19.00 1.92
N TYR A 44 0.23 18.61 1.55
CA TYR A 44 -0.75 19.54 0.97
C TYR A 44 -1.63 20.18 2.04
N SER A 45 -1.82 21.49 1.93
CA SER A 45 -2.71 22.27 2.78
C SER A 45 -4.16 22.23 2.25
N LYS A 46 -5.07 22.86 3.00
CA LYS A 46 -6.47 23.00 2.56
C LYS A 46 -6.60 23.92 1.34
N GLU A 47 -5.65 24.83 1.19
CA GLU A 47 -5.58 25.81 0.13
C GLU A 47 -5.25 25.16 -1.23
N SER A 48 -4.59 24.00 -1.22
CA SER A 48 -4.23 23.25 -2.42
C SER A 48 -5.42 22.90 -3.31
N ILE A 49 -6.42 22.21 -2.76
CA ILE A 49 -7.62 21.81 -3.53
C ILE A 49 -8.89 21.80 -2.69
N TYR A 50 -8.78 21.52 -1.38
CA TYR A 50 -9.94 21.33 -0.51
C TYR A 50 -10.87 22.55 -0.47
N GLN A 51 -10.34 23.76 -0.28
CA GLN A 51 -11.19 24.96 -0.20
C GLN A 51 -11.91 25.23 -1.52
N GLN A 52 -11.26 24.92 -2.65
CA GLN A 52 -11.85 25.07 -3.98
C GLN A 52 -13.01 24.09 -4.18
N VAL A 53 -12.83 22.81 -3.82
CA VAL A 53 -13.89 21.80 -3.87
C VAL A 53 -15.03 22.15 -2.91
N LYS A 54 -14.71 22.64 -1.72
CA LYS A 54 -15.72 23.08 -0.73
C LYS A 54 -16.54 24.26 -1.23
N ALA A 55 -15.92 25.23 -1.89
CA ALA A 55 -16.63 26.36 -2.50
C ALA A 55 -17.50 25.89 -3.68
N TRP A 56 -16.98 24.98 -4.50
CA TRP A 56 -17.72 24.38 -5.60
C TRP A 56 -18.97 23.62 -5.14
N ALA A 57 -18.86 22.83 -4.06
CA ALA A 57 -20.00 22.18 -3.42
C ALA A 57 -21.10 23.17 -2.97
N LYS A 58 -20.75 24.45 -2.79
CA LYS A 58 -21.68 25.54 -2.45
C LYS A 58 -22.14 26.37 -3.66
N GLY A 59 -21.86 25.90 -4.87
CA GLY A 59 -22.28 26.54 -6.13
C GLY A 59 -21.25 27.49 -6.75
N ALA A 60 -20.00 27.53 -6.25
CA ALA A 60 -18.93 28.23 -6.97
C ALA A 60 -18.56 27.49 -8.27
N GLN A 61 -17.73 28.12 -9.10
CA GLN A 61 -17.24 27.49 -10.31
C GLN A 61 -16.38 26.25 -9.98
N PRO A 62 -16.48 25.17 -10.78
CA PRO A 62 -15.65 23.99 -10.61
C PRO A 62 -14.16 24.35 -10.75
N PRO A 63 -13.31 23.90 -9.82
CA PRO A 63 -11.88 24.08 -9.96
C PRO A 63 -11.30 23.14 -11.02
N LYS A 64 -10.08 23.45 -11.45
CA LYS A 64 -9.35 22.66 -12.46
C LYS A 64 -9.10 21.21 -12.04
N GLY A 65 -9.02 20.96 -10.74
CA GLY A 65 -8.72 19.65 -10.14
C GLY A 65 -7.23 19.46 -9.81
N SER A 66 -6.33 20.26 -10.38
CA SER A 66 -4.91 20.23 -10.05
C SER A 66 -4.66 20.71 -8.62
N PHE A 67 -3.85 19.98 -7.86
CA PHE A 67 -3.36 20.40 -6.56
C PHE A 67 -2.47 21.65 -6.72
N GLY A 68 -2.67 22.64 -5.86
CA GLY A 68 -1.83 23.84 -5.85
C GLY A 68 -0.38 23.52 -5.51
N ILE A 69 0.55 24.22 -6.18
CA ILE A 69 2.00 24.02 -6.07
C ILE A 69 2.76 25.21 -5.45
N ASP A 70 2.04 26.23 -5.00
CA ASP A 70 2.62 27.37 -4.30
C ASP A 70 2.85 27.08 -2.80
N ASP A 71 3.63 27.95 -2.14
CA ASP A 71 3.99 27.83 -0.72
C ASP A 71 2.79 27.86 0.25
N LYS A 72 1.62 28.33 -0.20
CA LYS A 72 0.38 28.26 0.61
C LYS A 72 -0.32 26.92 0.45
N SER A 73 -0.13 26.28 -0.69
CA SER A 73 -0.79 25.04 -1.09
C SER A 73 -0.03 23.80 -0.66
N LEU A 74 1.30 23.86 -0.63
CA LEU A 74 2.12 22.72 -0.24
C LEU A 74 3.33 23.12 0.58
N TRP A 75 3.86 22.15 1.31
CA TRP A 75 5.12 22.24 2.01
C TRP A 75 5.92 20.95 1.82
N LYS A 76 7.18 21.08 1.38
CA LYS A 76 8.14 19.97 1.29
C LYS A 76 9.02 19.97 2.54
N PRO A 77 8.90 18.98 3.45
CA PRO A 77 9.73 18.92 4.65
C PRO A 77 11.19 18.65 4.33
N VAL A 78 12.09 19.23 5.14
CA VAL A 78 13.45 18.71 5.28
C VAL A 78 13.38 17.47 6.18
N ILE A 79 13.61 16.30 5.60
CA ILE A 79 13.60 15.03 6.31
C ILE A 79 14.97 14.76 6.96
N LYS A 80 14.95 13.98 8.04
CA LYS A 80 16.15 13.43 8.71
C LYS A 80 15.98 11.93 8.89
N SER A 81 17.07 11.19 8.74
CA SER A 81 17.10 9.74 8.95
C SER A 81 17.89 9.44 10.21
N ASN A 82 17.33 8.59 11.07
CA ASN A 82 18.04 8.03 12.20
C ASN A 82 18.65 6.68 11.80
N ALA A 83 19.75 6.29 12.45
CA ALA A 83 20.34 4.98 12.26
C ALA A 83 19.30 3.86 12.37
N ILE A 84 19.47 2.81 11.56
CA ILE A 84 18.57 1.67 11.57
C ILE A 84 18.60 1.00 12.95
N SER A 85 17.42 0.82 13.53
CA SER A 85 17.25 0.13 14.81
C SER A 85 16.09 -0.84 14.69
N LEU A 86 16.42 -2.12 14.68
CA LEU A 86 15.46 -3.21 14.54
C LEU A 86 15.61 -4.15 15.72
N LYS A 87 14.52 -4.86 16.03
CA LYS A 87 14.44 -5.81 17.14
C LYS A 87 13.79 -7.08 16.65
N GLN A 88 14.11 -8.20 17.31
CA GLN A 88 13.59 -9.52 16.96
C GLN A 88 12.98 -10.22 18.16
N GLY A 89 11.86 -10.90 17.91
CA GLY A 89 11.20 -11.80 18.84
C GLY A 89 10.51 -11.11 20.03
N PRO A 90 9.86 -11.92 20.89
CA PRO A 90 9.01 -11.41 21.98
C PRO A 90 9.79 -10.64 23.06
N LYS A 91 11.10 -10.90 23.19
CA LYS A 91 11.98 -10.17 24.10
C LYS A 91 12.51 -8.86 23.52
N ASN A 92 12.18 -8.53 22.26
CA ASN A 92 12.65 -7.33 21.58
C ASN A 92 14.18 -7.19 21.61
N LEU A 93 14.91 -8.29 21.35
CA LEU A 93 16.37 -8.25 21.30
C LEU A 93 16.81 -7.37 20.13
N PRO A 94 17.72 -6.40 20.33
CA PRO A 94 18.24 -5.57 19.25
C PRO A 94 18.98 -6.40 18.20
N LEU A 95 18.76 -6.07 16.93
CA LEU A 95 19.58 -6.52 15.82
C LEU A 95 20.78 -5.56 15.68
N LEU A 96 21.97 -6.03 15.98
CA LEU A 96 23.20 -5.24 15.88
C LEU A 96 23.92 -5.49 14.54
N GLU A 97 24.88 -4.63 14.23
CA GLU A 97 25.76 -4.70 13.05
C GLU A 97 25.06 -4.59 11.69
N LEU A 98 23.75 -4.30 11.66
CA LEU A 98 23.02 -4.06 10.43
C LEU A 98 23.57 -2.87 9.65
N ASP A 99 24.19 -1.90 10.32
CA ASP A 99 24.81 -0.71 9.74
C ASP A 99 26.04 -1.03 8.86
N LYS A 100 26.57 -2.25 8.91
CA LYS A 100 27.59 -2.74 7.97
C LYS A 100 26.99 -3.25 6.66
N ILE A 101 25.69 -3.55 6.65
CA ILE A 101 24.97 -4.21 5.56
C ILE A 101 24.06 -3.19 4.85
N LEU A 102 23.30 -2.43 5.64
CA LEU A 102 22.45 -1.36 5.14
C LEU A 102 22.32 -0.22 6.14
N ARG A 103 22.08 0.99 5.64
CA ARG A 103 21.72 2.14 6.47
C ARG A 103 20.55 2.90 5.88
N THR A 104 19.81 3.57 6.73
CA THR A 104 18.85 4.56 6.26
C THR A 104 19.60 5.73 5.63
N THR A 105 19.09 6.24 4.51
CA THR A 105 19.68 7.39 3.85
C THR A 105 18.60 8.37 3.40
N ILE A 106 19.01 9.62 3.25
CA ILE A 106 18.24 10.66 2.59
C ILE A 106 19.00 11.09 1.37
N PHE A 107 18.33 11.04 0.24
CA PHE A 107 18.85 11.57 -1.00
C PHE A 107 17.93 12.68 -1.47
N ARG A 108 18.56 13.72 -2.01
CA ARG A 108 17.87 14.85 -2.56
C ARG A 108 17.59 14.55 -4.03
N THR A 109 16.34 14.70 -4.43
CA THR A 109 15.99 14.89 -5.84
C THR A 109 16.01 16.38 -6.14
N ASN A 110 15.73 16.81 -7.36
CA ASN A 110 15.89 18.21 -7.76
C ASN A 110 15.39 19.22 -6.71
N GLU A 111 14.13 19.09 -6.30
CA GLU A 111 13.44 20.03 -5.40
C GLU A 111 12.88 19.39 -4.13
N SER A 112 12.95 18.07 -3.99
CA SER A 112 12.42 17.35 -2.83
C SER A 112 13.49 16.48 -2.13
N HIS A 113 13.11 15.96 -0.97
CA HIS A 113 13.88 14.93 -0.29
C HIS A 113 13.15 13.59 -0.33
N SER A 114 13.92 12.54 -0.59
CA SER A 114 13.47 11.16 -0.61
C SER A 114 14.23 10.35 0.44
N PHE A 115 13.57 9.35 0.99
CA PHE A 115 14.09 8.49 2.06
C PHE A 115 14.17 7.05 1.58
N GLY A 116 15.25 6.37 1.95
CA GLY A 116 15.47 5.00 1.54
C GLY A 116 16.47 4.25 2.40
N LEU A 117 16.85 3.08 1.90
CA LEU A 117 17.93 2.25 2.43
C LEU A 117 19.07 2.24 1.42
N GLU A 118 20.27 2.50 1.88
CA GLU A 118 21.51 2.32 1.13
C GLU A 118 22.11 0.98 1.53
N TRP A 119 22.32 0.10 0.55
CA TRP A 119 22.92 -1.21 0.72
C TRP A 119 24.44 -1.08 0.60
N ILE A 120 25.14 -1.25 1.72
CA ILE A 120 26.58 -1.01 1.84
C ILE A 120 27.38 -2.19 1.27
N ASP A 121 26.89 -3.40 1.49
CA ASP A 121 27.40 -4.59 0.84
C ASP A 121 26.69 -4.79 -0.51
N GLU A 122 27.36 -4.41 -1.59
CA GLU A 122 26.86 -4.52 -2.96
C GLU A 122 26.50 -5.97 -3.34
N ASN A 123 27.10 -6.97 -2.70
CA ASN A 123 26.81 -8.38 -2.97
C ASN A 123 25.43 -8.81 -2.46
N THR A 124 24.84 -8.07 -1.53
CA THR A 124 23.50 -8.39 -0.99
C THR A 124 22.41 -8.16 -2.02
N GLY A 125 22.57 -7.19 -2.94
CA GLY A 125 21.58 -6.89 -3.96
C GLY A 125 20.15 -6.68 -3.41
N GLY A 126 20.02 -6.09 -2.23
CA GLY A 126 18.73 -5.87 -1.57
C GLY A 126 18.27 -7.00 -0.66
N LEU A 127 19.11 -8.01 -0.40
CA LEU A 127 18.78 -9.11 0.50
C LEU A 127 19.07 -8.74 1.95
N PHE A 128 18.01 -8.67 2.75
CA PHE A 128 18.15 -8.50 4.19
C PHE A 128 18.63 -9.83 4.84
N PRO A 129 19.45 -9.79 5.91
CA PRO A 129 19.95 -11.00 6.55
C PRO A 129 18.84 -11.97 6.98
N GLU A 130 19.01 -13.24 6.64
CA GLU A 130 18.06 -14.31 6.98
C GLU A 130 18.39 -14.99 8.31
N TYR A 131 19.68 -15.07 8.67
CA TYR A 131 20.19 -15.84 9.79
C TYR A 131 20.85 -14.93 10.82
N PHE A 132 20.60 -15.21 12.09
CA PHE A 132 21.15 -14.45 13.19
C PHE A 132 21.64 -15.39 14.29
N LYS A 133 22.74 -15.00 14.95
CA LYS A 133 23.25 -15.65 16.16
C LYS A 133 23.03 -14.73 17.35
N GLN A 134 22.64 -15.30 18.49
CA GLN A 134 22.53 -14.53 19.72
C GLN A 134 23.93 -14.28 20.31
N GLU A 135 24.26 -13.01 20.55
CA GLU A 135 25.45 -12.59 21.27
C GLU A 135 25.04 -11.72 22.46
N GLY A 136 25.15 -12.28 23.67
CA GLY A 136 24.64 -11.63 24.88
C GLY A 136 23.13 -11.37 24.79
N GLU A 137 22.72 -10.11 24.95
CA GLU A 137 21.32 -9.67 24.83
C GLU A 137 20.98 -9.10 23.44
N ALA A 138 21.73 -9.48 22.40
CA ALA A 138 21.51 -9.02 21.03
C ALA A 138 21.51 -10.19 20.03
N MET A 139 21.00 -9.93 18.84
CA MET A 139 21.11 -10.82 17.69
C MET A 139 22.00 -10.17 16.63
N VAL A 140 22.97 -10.91 16.11
CA VAL A 140 23.94 -10.45 15.10
C VAL A 140 23.74 -11.25 13.81
N PRO A 141 23.69 -10.61 12.64
CA PRO A 141 23.55 -11.33 11.37
C PRO A 141 24.75 -12.24 11.12
N VAL A 142 24.49 -13.45 10.62
CA VAL A 142 25.52 -14.41 10.24
C VAL A 142 25.24 -14.95 8.83
N SER A 143 26.28 -15.39 8.14
CA SER A 143 26.12 -16.08 6.86
C SER A 143 25.50 -17.46 7.05
N VAL A 144 24.95 -18.03 5.97
CA VAL A 144 24.38 -19.39 6.02
C VAL A 144 25.44 -20.46 6.37
N ASP A 145 26.70 -20.23 6.01
CA ASP A 145 27.81 -21.16 6.25
C ASP A 145 28.24 -21.18 7.73
N GLU A 146 27.89 -20.16 8.49
CA GLU A 146 28.14 -20.05 9.94
C GLU A 146 27.01 -20.66 10.78
N VAL A 147 25.93 -21.13 10.16
CA VAL A 147 24.80 -21.77 10.85
C VAL A 147 25.07 -23.27 10.97
N PRO A 148 25.26 -23.83 12.19
CA PRO A 148 25.58 -25.24 12.33
C PRO A 148 24.46 -26.15 11.81
N GLU A 149 24.83 -27.22 11.10
CA GLU A 149 23.87 -28.15 10.47
C GLU A 149 22.91 -28.77 11.49
N GLU A 150 23.38 -29.02 12.72
CA GLU A 150 22.58 -29.58 13.81
C GLU A 150 21.41 -28.69 14.24
N THR A 151 21.48 -27.38 13.99
CA THR A 151 20.38 -26.44 14.28
C THR A 151 19.15 -26.74 13.42
N LYS A 152 19.35 -27.38 12.26
CA LYS A 152 18.33 -27.67 11.24
C LYS A 152 17.57 -26.43 10.78
N LEU A 153 18.15 -25.23 10.89
CA LEU A 153 17.51 -23.97 10.49
C LEU A 153 17.47 -23.79 8.97
N VAL A 154 18.55 -24.12 8.26
CA VAL A 154 18.67 -24.01 6.79
C VAL A 154 17.59 -24.80 6.02
N PRO A 155 17.24 -26.05 6.38
CA PRO A 155 16.18 -26.78 5.68
C PRO A 155 14.75 -26.36 6.06
N GLN A 156 14.55 -25.49 7.08
CA GLN A 156 13.22 -25.03 7.46
C GLN A 156 12.50 -24.32 6.30
N LYS A 157 11.18 -24.40 6.29
CA LYS A 157 10.33 -23.70 5.32
C LYS A 157 9.28 -22.91 6.07
N PHE A 158 9.18 -21.63 5.75
CA PHE A 158 8.07 -20.81 6.22
C PHE A 158 6.79 -21.22 5.51
N MET A 159 5.69 -21.22 6.27
CA MET A 159 4.38 -21.53 5.72
C MET A 159 4.01 -20.50 4.66
N THR A 160 3.67 -20.97 3.46
CA THR A 160 3.01 -20.15 2.45
C THR A 160 1.54 -20.10 2.78
N TYR A 161 1.00 -18.89 2.97
CA TYR A 161 -0.43 -18.72 3.16
C TYR A 161 -1.14 -18.88 1.81
N GLU A 162 -1.81 -20.02 1.61
CA GLU A 162 -2.74 -20.19 0.51
C GLU A 162 -4.09 -19.61 0.91
N SER A 163 -4.34 -18.35 0.52
CA SER A 163 -5.66 -17.74 0.73
C SER A 163 -6.66 -18.34 -0.27
N ASN A 164 -7.41 -19.35 0.17
CA ASN A 164 -8.60 -19.83 -0.55
C ASN A 164 -9.87 -19.02 -0.20
N HIS A 165 -9.75 -18.03 0.68
CA HIS A 165 -10.86 -17.18 1.08
C HIS A 165 -11.20 -16.23 -0.07
N ALA A 166 -12.40 -16.41 -0.63
CA ALA A 166 -12.98 -15.39 -1.48
C ALA A 166 -13.29 -14.15 -0.63
N TYR A 167 -12.98 -12.96 -1.14
CA TYR A 167 -13.63 -11.77 -0.62
C TYR A 167 -15.12 -11.89 -0.91
N LEU A 168 -15.92 -11.80 0.13
CA LEU A 168 -17.38 -11.73 0.07
C LEU A 168 -17.82 -10.53 0.90
N PRO A 169 -18.79 -9.73 0.43
CA PRO A 169 -19.40 -8.70 1.25
C PRO A 169 -20.03 -9.36 2.48
N PRO A 170 -20.05 -8.65 3.63
CA PRO A 170 -20.74 -9.15 4.80
C PRO A 170 -22.23 -9.33 4.48
N HIS A 171 -22.67 -10.60 4.47
CA HIS A 171 -24.05 -11.11 4.48
C HIS A 171 -24.99 -10.85 3.27
N PRO A 172 -25.20 -11.85 2.39
CA PRO A 172 -26.33 -11.89 1.46
C PRO A 172 -27.68 -12.33 2.10
N GLN A 173 -27.73 -12.55 3.42
CA GLN A 173 -28.81 -13.33 4.08
C GLN A 173 -29.70 -12.53 5.06
N GLU A 174 -29.45 -11.24 5.30
CA GLU A 174 -30.26 -10.44 6.22
C GLU A 174 -31.24 -9.52 5.49
N GLN A 175 -32.46 -9.38 6.03
CA GLN A 175 -33.60 -8.65 5.44
C GLN A 175 -33.39 -7.11 5.31
N ASN A 176 -32.23 -6.58 5.70
CA ASN A 176 -31.86 -5.17 5.64
C ASN A 176 -30.47 -4.96 5.00
N ASP A 177 -30.19 -5.72 3.94
CA ASP A 177 -28.90 -5.70 3.28
C ASP A 177 -28.62 -4.36 2.56
N HIS A 178 -27.68 -3.60 3.13
CA HIS A 178 -27.12 -2.35 2.60
C HIS A 178 -26.50 -2.48 1.18
N TRP A 179 -26.35 -3.70 0.68
CA TRP A 179 -25.89 -3.99 -0.68
C TRP A 179 -27.02 -4.13 -1.70
N SER A 180 -28.26 -4.36 -1.23
CA SER A 180 -29.43 -4.65 -2.06
C SER A 180 -30.47 -3.53 -2.10
N VAL A 181 -30.52 -2.65 -1.09
CA VAL A 181 -31.49 -1.56 -1.01
C VAL A 181 -30.88 -0.25 -0.47
N PRO A 182 -30.82 0.81 -1.30
CA PRO A 182 -30.74 0.78 -2.76
C PRO A 182 -29.65 -0.16 -3.28
N GLY A 183 -30.00 -0.96 -4.27
CA GLY A 183 -29.11 -1.96 -4.88
C GLY A 183 -28.33 -1.43 -6.08
N PRO A 184 -27.56 -2.31 -6.75
CA PRO A 184 -26.83 -1.93 -7.96
C PRO A 184 -27.80 -1.56 -9.08
N CYS A 185 -27.42 -0.59 -9.90
CA CYS A 185 -28.18 -0.22 -11.09
C CYS A 185 -27.88 -1.12 -12.30
N LEU A 186 -26.69 -1.75 -12.35
CA LEU A 186 -26.29 -2.64 -13.44
C LEU A 186 -25.21 -3.63 -13.01
N GLY A 187 -25.29 -4.86 -13.50
CA GLY A 187 -24.37 -5.96 -13.17
C GLY A 187 -25.10 -7.19 -12.64
N PRO A 188 -24.38 -8.18 -12.08
CA PRO A 188 -22.92 -8.18 -11.91
C PRO A 188 -22.15 -8.39 -13.22
N PHE A 189 -20.93 -7.89 -13.24
CA PHE A 189 -19.89 -8.08 -14.25
C PHE A 189 -18.69 -8.82 -13.64
N LYS A 190 -17.79 -9.29 -14.51
CA LYS A 190 -16.57 -9.99 -14.13
C LYS A 190 -15.36 -9.41 -14.81
N ALA A 191 -14.23 -9.34 -14.10
CA ALA A 191 -12.92 -9.02 -14.62
C ALA A 191 -11.91 -10.06 -14.15
N MET A 192 -11.04 -10.51 -15.07
CA MET A 192 -9.92 -11.40 -14.75
C MET A 192 -8.66 -10.56 -14.56
N LEU A 193 -8.00 -10.71 -13.41
CA LEU A 193 -6.77 -10.01 -13.09
C LEU A 193 -5.54 -10.81 -13.57
N SER A 194 -4.39 -10.15 -13.58
CA SER A 194 -3.08 -10.69 -13.99
C SER A 194 -2.58 -11.83 -13.11
N ASP A 195 -3.00 -11.88 -11.85
CA ASP A 195 -2.77 -13.00 -10.93
C ASP A 195 -3.76 -14.17 -11.14
N SER A 196 -4.56 -14.10 -12.20
CA SER A 196 -5.62 -15.06 -12.54
C SER A 196 -6.76 -15.15 -11.52
N SER A 197 -6.87 -14.19 -10.59
CA SER A 197 -8.06 -14.03 -9.76
C SER A 197 -9.22 -13.42 -10.56
N GLU A 198 -10.45 -13.77 -10.18
CA GLU A 198 -11.68 -13.23 -10.78
C GLU A 198 -12.33 -12.24 -9.81
N VAL A 199 -12.58 -11.01 -10.26
CA VAL A 199 -13.33 -10.00 -9.53
C VAL A 199 -14.74 -9.90 -10.10
N THR A 200 -15.76 -10.03 -9.25
CA THR A 200 -17.16 -9.72 -9.58
C THR A 200 -17.51 -8.34 -9.04
N TYR A 201 -18.12 -7.49 -9.85
CA TYR A 201 -18.49 -6.12 -9.47
C TYR A 201 -19.82 -5.70 -10.11
N SER A 202 -20.47 -4.69 -9.54
CA SER A 202 -21.67 -4.06 -10.10
C SER A 202 -21.57 -2.55 -10.04
N TRP A 203 -22.31 -1.86 -10.90
CA TRP A 203 -22.39 -0.40 -10.89
C TRP A 203 -23.47 0.08 -9.95
N TYR A 204 -23.12 1.03 -9.11
CA TYR A 204 -24.04 1.72 -8.21
C TYR A 204 -24.07 3.20 -8.57
N ARG A 205 -25.23 3.84 -8.36
CA ARG A 205 -25.26 5.29 -8.24
C ARG A 205 -24.41 5.67 -7.02
N PHE A 206 -23.62 6.73 -7.11
CA PHE A 206 -22.60 7.02 -6.11
C PHE A 206 -23.15 7.04 -4.67
N VAL A 207 -24.27 7.69 -4.43
CA VAL A 207 -24.87 7.78 -3.08
C VAL A 207 -25.66 6.54 -2.64
N ASP A 208 -25.80 5.57 -3.54
CA ASP A 208 -26.49 4.31 -3.30
C ASP A 208 -25.51 3.17 -2.96
N GLN A 209 -24.20 3.44 -2.94
CA GLN A 209 -23.20 2.46 -2.54
C GLN A 209 -23.41 2.01 -1.07
N PRO A 210 -23.09 0.76 -0.72
CA PRO A 210 -23.24 0.21 0.63
C PRO A 210 -22.58 1.05 1.73
N ALA A 211 -21.44 1.68 1.42
CA ALA A 211 -20.70 2.53 2.35
C ALA A 211 -21.51 3.74 2.86
N PHE A 212 -22.41 4.28 2.02
CA PHE A 212 -23.26 5.42 2.40
C PHE A 212 -24.54 4.99 3.12
N GLN A 213 -24.96 3.72 3.04
CA GLN A 213 -26.22 3.27 3.64
C GLN A 213 -26.18 3.23 5.17
N HIS A 214 -25.00 3.10 5.77
CA HIS A 214 -24.80 3.20 7.21
C HIS A 214 -24.75 4.65 7.71
N LEU A 215 -24.65 5.61 6.79
CA LEU A 215 -24.64 7.02 7.11
C LEU A 215 -26.10 7.49 7.06
N ASN A 216 -26.63 7.95 8.20
CA ASN A 216 -28.01 8.44 8.36
C ASN A 216 -28.25 9.78 7.64
N TRP A 217 -27.94 9.84 6.34
CA TRP A 217 -28.02 11.03 5.52
C TRP A 217 -29.44 11.28 5.05
N SER A 218 -29.83 12.54 5.07
CA SER A 218 -31.06 13.01 4.48
C SER A 218 -31.03 12.88 2.96
N GLN A 219 -32.22 12.88 2.35
CA GLN A 219 -32.34 12.87 0.89
C GLN A 219 -31.74 14.12 0.24
N SER A 220 -31.71 15.26 0.95
CA SER A 220 -31.05 16.48 0.46
C SER A 220 -29.54 16.28 0.39
N GLU A 221 -28.92 15.76 1.45
CA GLU A 221 -27.48 15.52 1.50
C GLU A 221 -27.04 14.52 0.42
N LYS A 222 -27.81 13.42 0.23
CA LYS A 222 -27.57 12.48 -0.86
C LYS A 222 -27.69 13.13 -2.23
N LYS A 223 -28.68 14.02 -2.43
CA LYS A 223 -28.86 14.73 -3.70
C LYS A 223 -27.69 15.69 -3.98
N ASP A 224 -27.25 16.43 -2.97
CA ASP A 224 -26.16 17.41 -3.10
C ASP A 224 -24.82 16.72 -3.37
N LEU A 225 -24.51 15.63 -2.66
CA LEU A 225 -23.32 14.83 -2.94
C LEU A 225 -23.37 14.20 -4.33
N GLN A 226 -24.51 13.60 -4.71
CA GLN A 226 -24.66 13.01 -6.03
C GLN A 226 -24.39 14.04 -7.12
N LYS A 227 -24.98 15.24 -7.01
CA LYS A 227 -24.77 16.33 -7.96
C LYS A 227 -23.30 16.72 -8.04
N LEU A 228 -22.62 16.88 -6.90
CA LEU A 228 -21.20 17.22 -6.88
C LEU A 228 -20.36 16.16 -7.61
N VAL A 229 -20.63 14.88 -7.38
CA VAL A 229 -19.93 13.77 -8.02
C VAL A 229 -20.20 13.70 -9.52
N GLU A 230 -21.44 13.96 -9.95
CA GLU A 230 -21.78 14.04 -11.37
C GLU A 230 -20.98 15.17 -12.06
N GLU A 231 -20.88 16.34 -11.42
CA GLU A 231 -20.06 17.42 -11.97
C GLU A 231 -18.56 17.09 -11.94
N MET A 232 -18.07 16.34 -10.94
CA MET A 232 -16.72 15.79 -10.91
C MET A 232 -16.47 14.84 -12.06
N HIS A 233 -17.28 13.81 -12.26
CA HIS A 233 -17.10 12.84 -13.36
C HIS A 233 -17.12 13.53 -14.73
N ALA A 234 -17.93 14.57 -14.90
CA ALA A 234 -18.00 15.32 -16.14
C ALA A 234 -16.76 16.20 -16.41
N LYS A 235 -16.08 16.68 -15.37
CA LYS A 235 -15.02 17.70 -15.49
C LYS A 235 -13.63 17.20 -15.14
N TRP A 236 -13.53 16.19 -14.30
CA TRP A 236 -12.28 15.62 -13.80
C TRP A 236 -12.10 14.25 -14.44
N THR A 237 -11.50 14.25 -15.63
CA THR A 237 -11.26 13.02 -16.41
C THR A 237 -9.89 12.39 -16.09
N PRO A 238 -9.70 11.07 -16.33
CA PRO A 238 -8.47 10.37 -16.02
C PRO A 238 -7.21 10.89 -16.74
N GLU A 239 -7.38 11.55 -17.89
CA GLU A 239 -6.28 12.05 -18.73
C GLU A 239 -5.66 13.35 -18.19
N LYS A 240 -6.27 13.94 -17.15
CA LYS A 240 -5.76 15.16 -16.52
C LYS A 240 -4.68 14.84 -15.50
N GLU A 241 -3.73 15.75 -15.41
CA GLU A 241 -2.76 15.77 -14.32
C GLU A 241 -3.37 16.47 -13.10
N TYR A 242 -3.57 15.72 -12.01
CA TYR A 242 -4.07 16.24 -10.73
C TYR A 242 -2.94 16.56 -9.76
N ILE A 243 -1.93 15.70 -9.72
CA ILE A 243 -0.73 15.83 -8.88
C ILE A 243 0.47 15.79 -9.84
N PRO A 244 1.50 16.64 -9.64
CA PRO A 244 2.69 16.62 -10.48
C PRO A 244 3.33 15.22 -10.52
N PRO A 245 3.98 14.85 -11.64
CA PRO A 245 4.71 13.60 -11.71
C PRO A 245 5.86 13.57 -10.69
N PRO A 246 6.31 12.37 -10.26
CA PRO A 246 7.46 12.25 -9.39
C PRO A 246 8.71 12.84 -10.08
N GLU A 247 9.63 13.40 -9.28
CA GLU A 247 10.85 14.03 -9.79
C GLU A 247 11.84 13.03 -10.40
N SER A 248 11.69 11.74 -10.07
CA SER A 248 12.53 10.67 -10.58
C SER A 248 11.81 9.31 -10.60
N GLY A 249 12.37 8.36 -11.34
CA GLY A 249 11.84 7.00 -11.44
C GLY A 249 10.69 6.90 -12.47
N ARG A 250 9.94 5.80 -12.36
CA ARG A 250 8.76 5.53 -13.20
C ARG A 250 7.59 5.17 -12.29
N LEU A 251 6.39 5.57 -12.70
CA LEU A 251 5.17 5.17 -12.01
C LEU A 251 4.99 3.65 -12.09
N VAL A 252 4.42 3.07 -11.03
CA VAL A 252 3.96 1.69 -11.06
C VAL A 252 2.74 1.57 -11.98
N GLU A 253 2.63 0.44 -12.65
CA GLU A 253 1.44 0.12 -13.43
C GLU A 253 0.41 -0.54 -12.51
N ILE A 254 -0.84 -0.12 -12.65
CA ILE A 254 -1.99 -0.83 -12.08
C ILE A 254 -2.42 -1.88 -13.10
N ASP A 255 -2.88 -3.03 -12.63
CA ASP A 255 -3.45 -4.06 -13.50
C ASP A 255 -4.53 -3.44 -14.42
N PRO A 256 -4.37 -3.50 -15.75
CA PRO A 256 -5.31 -2.88 -16.68
C PRO A 256 -6.75 -3.35 -16.50
N ALA A 257 -6.96 -4.58 -15.99
CA ALA A 257 -8.29 -5.11 -15.73
C ALA A 257 -9.04 -4.38 -14.60
N LEU A 258 -8.33 -3.61 -13.77
CA LEU A 258 -8.90 -2.75 -12.73
C LEU A 258 -9.35 -1.37 -13.25
N ILE A 259 -8.97 -1.00 -14.48
CA ILE A 259 -9.37 0.27 -15.11
C ILE A 259 -10.61 0.02 -15.98
N LEU A 260 -11.79 0.24 -15.41
CA LEU A 260 -13.05 -0.09 -16.04
C LEU A 260 -13.58 1.05 -16.92
N LYS A 261 -14.13 0.69 -18.09
CA LYS A 261 -14.93 1.61 -18.90
C LYS A 261 -16.38 1.60 -18.42
N PRO A 262 -16.96 2.75 -18.05
CA PRO A 262 -18.37 2.80 -17.67
C PRO A 262 -19.29 2.34 -18.81
N PRO A 263 -20.32 1.52 -18.52
CA PRO A 263 -21.38 1.22 -19.46
C PRO A 263 -22.11 2.48 -19.90
N LYS A 264 -22.71 2.44 -21.10
CA LYS A 264 -23.46 3.57 -21.65
C LYS A 264 -24.54 4.04 -20.69
N GLY A 265 -24.54 5.32 -20.35
CA GLY A 265 -25.48 5.95 -19.41
C GLY A 265 -25.02 5.93 -17.95
N LEU A 266 -23.89 5.31 -17.63
CA LEU A 266 -23.31 5.23 -16.29
C LEU A 266 -21.96 5.96 -16.18
N GLU A 267 -21.59 6.77 -17.19
CA GLU A 267 -20.32 7.51 -17.22
C GLU A 267 -20.23 8.57 -16.11
N ILE A 268 -21.38 9.10 -15.68
CA ILE A 268 -21.47 10.26 -14.79
C ILE A 268 -22.32 9.89 -13.56
N GLY A 269 -21.76 10.02 -12.36
CA GLY A 269 -22.49 9.80 -11.10
C GLY A 269 -22.63 8.34 -10.66
N TYR A 270 -21.99 7.41 -11.36
CA TYR A 270 -22.00 5.98 -11.01
C TYR A 270 -20.57 5.45 -10.85
N VAL A 271 -20.42 4.45 -9.99
CA VAL A 271 -19.13 3.81 -9.71
C VAL A 271 -19.25 2.30 -9.62
N PRO A 272 -18.21 1.55 -10.01
CA PRO A 272 -18.17 0.11 -9.84
C PRO A 272 -17.82 -0.26 -8.40
N ILE A 273 -18.54 -1.23 -7.83
CA ILE A 273 -18.32 -1.75 -6.48
C ILE A 273 -18.06 -3.25 -6.57
N VAL A 274 -16.94 -3.68 -5.97
CA VAL A 274 -16.56 -5.09 -5.89
C VAL A 274 -17.50 -5.82 -4.94
N LEU A 275 -18.09 -6.91 -5.46
CA LEU A 275 -19.01 -7.78 -4.74
C LEU A 275 -18.39 -9.14 -4.42
N LYS A 276 -17.30 -9.51 -5.08
CA LYS A 276 -16.60 -10.77 -4.83
C LYS A 276 -15.21 -10.73 -5.45
N GLN A 277 -14.24 -11.36 -4.82
CA GLN A 277 -13.00 -11.75 -5.48
C GLN A 277 -12.69 -13.20 -5.17
N MET A 278 -12.38 -13.99 -6.19
CA MET A 278 -11.99 -15.39 -6.06
C MET A 278 -10.55 -15.55 -6.54
N ALA A 279 -9.71 -16.18 -5.73
CA ALA A 279 -8.39 -16.61 -6.17
C ALA A 279 -8.50 -17.53 -7.38
N SER A 280 -7.45 -17.57 -8.21
CA SER A 280 -7.36 -18.53 -9.29
C SER A 280 -7.54 -19.95 -8.73
N LYS A 281 -8.36 -20.77 -9.40
CA LYS A 281 -8.42 -22.19 -9.06
C LYS A 281 -7.14 -22.84 -9.58
N CYS A 282 -6.22 -23.17 -8.68
CA CYS A 282 -5.18 -24.15 -8.94
C CYS A 282 -5.80 -25.52 -9.25
#